data_AF-A0A7C3AAY8-F1
#
_entry.id   AF-A0A7C3AAY8-F1
#
_cell.length_a   1.000
_cell.length_b   1.000
_cell.length_c   1.000
_cell.angle_alpha   90.00
_cell.angle_beta   90.00
_cell.angle_gamma   90.00
#
_symmetry.space_group_name_H-M   'P 1'
#
loop_
_entity.id
_entity.type
_entity.pdbx_description
1 polymer ?
#
loop_
_entity_poly.entity_id
_entity_poly.type
_entity_poly.pdbx_seq_one_letter_code
_entity_poly.pdbx_strand_id
1 'polypeptide(L)'
;MTDEQKAQLHEALVEMGAASMAQESEVLRDHVMNEAADISGRMAVLEAFFAEYPFTGHHASNLGAHLLYGTAEQERMGRFVGAFAATAVRVFWENPTAHQYLPSLYVFPFLETMYNHSSEAMRKAAATGIHDALNGKPSAVGLHFAGDGSSPIEIQIEAMQTCITLGAFAKGRTIKDWLDVPPSTAAMADASGIWLFDGGALGEDHLRCLKSIFNAIPGEQHGIAAMFVPDATSFSAETNPLRLPGFAFDIPLFPMDMLRDLSEMPPHLDIPPVPEFALVVLEQVMYGVQRLAQQYRPLLFQRRDALLRQIALLPTSPLDTLAPPEIVRGPPDALTAYLGVLWLVNAQALVESAVYLMEAYQTREPLYLLLMLADMFSGGGEATTLYRTAPSGQFSGTKTALRRAFLSPTDNYVNGIAVGGRLWQYNFDDLARLL
;
A
#
# COMPACT_ATOMS: atom_id res chain seq x y z
N MET A 1 -8.07 32.64 -6.46
CA MET A 1 -9.47 33.06 -6.30
C MET A 1 -9.48 34.37 -5.52
N THR A 2 -10.11 35.41 -6.05
CA THR A 2 -10.21 36.72 -5.37
C THR A 2 -11.21 36.64 -4.20
N ASP A 3 -11.15 37.58 -3.26
CA ASP A 3 -12.04 37.55 -2.09
C ASP A 3 -13.51 37.78 -2.46
N GLU A 4 -13.76 38.50 -3.56
CA GLU A 4 -15.08 38.67 -4.15
C GLU A 4 -15.61 37.37 -4.76
N GLN A 5 -14.76 36.58 -5.42
CA GLN A 5 -15.11 35.26 -5.93
C GLN A 5 -15.39 34.25 -4.81
N LYS A 6 -14.72 34.39 -3.65
CA LYS A 6 -15.00 33.58 -2.45
C LYS A 6 -16.36 33.90 -1.85
N ALA A 7 -16.73 35.18 -1.76
CA ALA A 7 -18.01 35.61 -1.23
C ALA A 7 -19.17 35.14 -2.11
N GLN A 8 -19.06 35.29 -3.43
CA GLN A 8 -20.07 34.85 -4.39
C GLN A 8 -20.25 33.32 -4.41
N LEU A 9 -19.16 32.57 -4.23
CA LEU A 9 -19.23 31.12 -4.15
C LEU A 9 -19.89 30.64 -2.86
N HIS A 10 -19.59 31.30 -1.73
CA HIS A 10 -20.26 31.03 -0.45
C HIS A 10 -21.78 31.31 -0.55
N GLU A 11 -22.17 32.40 -1.19
CA GLU A 11 -23.57 32.77 -1.41
C GLU A 11 -24.28 31.78 -2.36
N ALA A 12 -23.61 31.36 -3.44
CA ALA A 12 -24.13 30.35 -4.36
C ALA A 12 -24.31 28.97 -3.70
N LEU A 13 -23.42 28.59 -2.77
CA LEU A 13 -23.58 27.35 -1.99
C LEU A 13 -24.82 27.40 -1.08
N VAL A 14 -25.08 28.55 -0.45
CA VAL A 14 -26.31 28.75 0.35
C VAL A 14 -27.57 28.65 -0.50
N GLU A 15 -27.56 29.19 -1.73
CA GLU A 15 -28.71 29.21 -2.63
C GLU A 15 -28.99 27.87 -3.33
N MET A 16 -27.97 27.04 -3.57
CA MET A 16 -28.10 25.75 -4.28
C MET A 16 -28.79 24.62 -3.49
N GLY A 17 -29.39 24.92 -2.33
CA GLY A 17 -30.01 23.88 -1.51
C GLY A 17 -29.01 23.04 -0.71
N ALA A 18 -27.75 23.47 -0.59
CA ALA A 18 -26.95 23.20 0.62
C ALA A 18 -27.46 24.09 1.78
N ALA A 19 -28.78 24.24 1.84
CA ALA A 19 -29.49 25.14 2.73
C ALA A 19 -29.14 24.78 4.16
N SER A 20 -28.86 25.83 4.92
CA SER A 20 -28.51 25.81 6.32
C SER A 20 -29.29 24.75 7.08
N MET A 21 -28.55 23.97 7.84
CA MET A 21 -29.04 23.15 8.93
C MET A 21 -29.86 24.05 9.92
N ALA A 22 -31.09 24.51 9.63
CA ALA A 22 -31.66 25.61 10.43
C ALA A 22 -31.86 25.24 11.92
N GLN A 23 -31.97 23.94 12.22
CA GLN A 23 -31.96 23.40 13.58
C GLN A 23 -30.66 22.63 13.93
N GLU A 24 -30.00 21.98 12.97
CA GLU A 24 -28.72 21.25 13.16
C GLU A 24 -27.46 22.18 13.03
N SER A 25 -27.58 23.35 12.37
CA SER A 25 -26.53 24.36 12.03
C SER A 25 -26.21 25.17 13.22
N GLU A 26 -27.19 25.66 13.98
CA GLU A 26 -26.85 26.42 15.17
C GLU A 26 -26.04 25.56 16.13
N VAL A 27 -26.47 24.31 16.36
CA VAL A 27 -25.73 23.37 17.22
C VAL A 27 -24.33 23.08 16.67
N LEU A 28 -24.20 22.65 15.41
CA LEU A 28 -22.90 22.25 14.84
C LEU A 28 -21.99 23.45 14.52
N ARG A 29 -22.51 24.57 14.02
CA ARG A 29 -21.76 25.81 13.73
C ARG A 29 -21.25 26.43 15.01
N ASP A 30 -22.08 26.56 16.04
CA ASP A 30 -21.66 27.15 17.32
C ASP A 30 -20.59 26.26 17.99
N HIS A 31 -20.57 24.94 17.72
CA HIS A 31 -19.52 24.03 18.19
C HIS A 31 -18.24 24.05 17.36
N VAL A 32 -18.32 24.22 16.03
CA VAL A 32 -17.15 24.42 15.16
C VAL A 32 -16.39 25.71 15.57
N MET A 33 -17.11 26.77 15.94
CA MET A 33 -16.53 28.06 16.28
C MET A 33 -15.99 28.16 17.74
N ASN A 34 -16.35 27.22 18.62
CA ASN A 34 -15.95 27.21 20.05
C ASN A 34 -14.79 26.23 20.38
N GLU A 35 -13.95 25.94 19.37
CA GLU A 35 -13.01 24.81 19.27
C GLU A 35 -12.07 24.51 20.47
N ALA A 36 -11.86 25.43 21.41
CA ALA A 36 -10.79 25.32 22.42
C ALA A 36 -11.21 24.88 23.84
N ALA A 37 -12.50 24.79 24.18
CA ALA A 37 -12.91 24.71 25.59
C ALA A 37 -13.50 23.37 26.09
N ASP A 38 -14.12 22.54 25.24
CA ASP A 38 -14.80 21.32 25.71
C ASP A 38 -14.87 20.19 24.66
N ILE A 39 -13.78 19.42 24.53
CA ILE A 39 -13.75 18.23 23.65
C ILE A 39 -14.78 17.19 24.10
N SER A 40 -14.94 17.00 25.41
CA SER A 40 -15.87 16.01 25.98
C SER A 40 -17.33 16.35 25.69
N GLY A 41 -17.73 17.60 25.87
CA GLY A 41 -19.07 18.08 25.52
C GLY A 41 -19.36 17.95 24.02
N ARG A 42 -18.37 18.24 23.17
CA ARG A 42 -18.51 18.01 21.73
C ARG A 42 -18.76 16.54 21.40
N MET A 43 -17.99 15.61 21.98
CA MET A 43 -18.19 14.18 21.73
C MET A 43 -19.56 13.71 22.21
N ALA A 44 -20.04 14.20 23.37
CA ALA A 44 -21.37 13.89 23.86
C ALA A 44 -22.49 14.34 22.91
N VAL A 45 -22.35 15.52 22.29
CA VAL A 45 -23.31 16.01 21.28
C VAL A 45 -23.30 15.14 20.03
N LEU A 46 -22.12 14.77 19.53
CA LEU A 46 -22.01 13.90 18.35
C LEU A 46 -22.58 12.50 18.63
N GLU A 47 -22.33 11.95 19.81
CA GLU A 47 -22.91 10.68 20.25
C GLU A 47 -24.44 10.73 20.29
N ALA A 48 -25.01 11.77 20.91
CA ALA A 48 -26.45 11.95 20.97
C ALA A 48 -27.06 12.12 19.56
N PHE A 49 -26.39 12.85 18.67
CA PHE A 49 -26.83 13.03 17.29
C PHE A 49 -26.86 11.69 16.54
N PHE A 50 -25.76 10.93 16.55
CA PHE A 50 -25.67 9.68 15.80
C PHE A 50 -26.47 8.53 16.41
N ALA A 51 -26.88 8.63 17.68
CA ALA A 51 -27.83 7.69 18.27
C ALA A 51 -29.21 7.72 17.56
N GLU A 52 -29.57 8.85 16.97
CA GLU A 52 -30.88 9.06 16.32
C GLU A 52 -30.78 9.23 14.80
N TYR A 53 -29.67 9.79 14.30
CA TYR A 53 -29.52 10.19 12.91
C TYR A 53 -28.30 9.53 12.24
N PRO A 54 -28.48 8.74 11.17
CA PRO A 54 -27.36 8.14 10.46
C PRO A 54 -26.56 9.20 9.68
N PHE A 55 -25.30 8.89 9.37
CA PHE A 55 -24.54 9.71 8.44
C PHE A 55 -25.09 9.57 7.00
N THR A 56 -25.34 10.69 6.31
CA THR A 56 -25.99 10.71 4.99
C THR A 56 -25.10 11.35 3.92
N GLY A 57 -25.49 11.18 2.65
CA GLY A 57 -24.86 11.87 1.52
C GLY A 57 -25.00 13.41 1.58
N HIS A 58 -26.01 13.92 2.29
CA HIS A 58 -26.15 15.36 2.53
C HIS A 58 -25.04 15.86 3.47
N HIS A 59 -24.76 15.13 4.56
CA HIS A 59 -23.63 15.44 5.45
C HIS A 59 -22.30 15.43 4.69
N ALA A 60 -22.04 14.39 3.89
CA ALA A 60 -20.83 14.30 3.06
C ALA A 60 -20.66 15.52 2.13
N SER A 61 -21.72 15.89 1.41
CA SER A 61 -21.71 17.00 0.46
C SER A 61 -21.45 18.35 1.15
N ASN A 62 -22.17 18.62 2.25
CA ASN A 62 -22.03 19.88 2.98
C ASN A 62 -20.64 20.02 3.62
N LEU A 63 -20.15 18.98 4.30
CA LEU A 63 -18.83 18.98 4.92
C LEU A 63 -17.73 19.10 3.85
N GLY A 64 -17.89 18.42 2.71
CA GLY A 64 -16.98 18.54 1.58
C GLY A 64 -16.91 19.97 1.02
N ALA A 65 -18.07 20.63 0.85
CA ALA A 65 -18.12 22.01 0.43
C ALA A 65 -17.43 22.96 1.43
N HIS A 66 -17.63 22.76 2.73
CA HIS A 66 -16.95 23.55 3.75
C HIS A 66 -15.42 23.34 3.77
N LEU A 67 -14.95 22.12 3.51
CA LEU A 67 -13.51 21.83 3.40
C LEU A 67 -12.88 22.50 2.17
N LEU A 68 -13.58 22.49 1.04
CA LEU A 68 -13.08 23.04 -0.24
C LEU A 68 -13.16 24.57 -0.31
N TYR A 69 -14.23 25.15 0.25
CA TYR A 69 -14.59 26.56 0.04
C TYR A 69 -14.53 27.40 1.32
N GLY A 70 -14.31 26.80 2.49
CA GLY A 70 -14.11 27.51 3.76
C GLY A 70 -12.76 28.23 3.82
N THR A 71 -12.77 29.51 4.15
CA THR A 71 -11.62 30.41 3.97
C THR A 71 -10.93 30.87 5.27
N ALA A 72 -11.50 30.60 6.45
CA ALA A 72 -10.95 31.11 7.71
C ALA A 72 -10.37 30.04 8.66
N GLU A 73 -10.83 28.78 8.62
CA GLU A 73 -10.55 27.82 9.70
C GLU A 73 -10.44 26.37 9.20
N GLN A 74 -9.64 26.15 8.15
CA GLN A 74 -9.52 24.86 7.48
C GLN A 74 -9.11 23.72 8.42
N GLU A 75 -8.10 23.91 9.27
CA GLU A 75 -7.67 22.87 10.22
C GLU A 75 -8.76 22.56 11.25
N ARG A 76 -9.49 23.57 11.74
CA ARG A 76 -10.59 23.37 12.68
C ARG A 76 -11.72 22.57 12.06
N MET A 77 -12.06 22.91 10.82
CA MET A 77 -13.03 22.16 10.04
C MET A 77 -12.55 20.72 9.79
N GLY A 78 -11.27 20.53 9.48
CA GLY A 78 -10.66 19.19 9.34
C GLY A 78 -10.81 18.35 10.59
N ARG A 79 -10.44 18.91 11.75
CA ARG A 79 -10.63 18.28 13.07
C ARG A 79 -12.10 18.05 13.36
N PHE A 80 -12.98 18.95 12.96
CA PHE A 80 -14.41 18.78 13.15
C PHE A 80 -14.91 17.55 12.39
N VAL A 81 -14.68 17.57 11.08
CA VAL A 81 -15.07 16.54 10.14
C VAL A 81 -14.53 15.16 10.54
N GLY A 82 -13.25 15.09 10.92
CA GLY A 82 -12.63 13.84 11.35
C GLY A 82 -13.36 13.20 12.54
N ALA A 83 -13.68 13.98 13.57
CA ALA A 83 -14.41 13.47 14.74
C ALA A 83 -15.87 13.12 14.41
N PHE A 84 -16.52 13.92 13.55
CA PHE A 84 -17.91 13.68 13.11
C PHE A 84 -18.02 12.35 12.37
N ALA A 85 -17.14 12.11 11.39
CA ALA A 85 -17.09 10.86 10.64
C ALA A 85 -16.70 9.66 11.52
N ALA A 86 -15.70 9.79 12.39
CA ALA A 86 -15.28 8.71 13.28
C ALA A 86 -16.35 8.34 14.32
N THR A 87 -17.08 9.32 14.85
CA THR A 87 -18.20 9.06 15.77
C THR A 87 -19.32 8.28 15.07
N ALA A 88 -19.65 8.66 13.83
CA ALA A 88 -20.65 7.92 13.04
C ALA A 88 -20.25 6.45 12.85
N VAL A 89 -18.98 6.20 12.52
CA VAL A 89 -18.44 4.83 12.35
C VAL A 89 -18.52 4.05 13.66
N ARG A 90 -18.12 4.65 14.78
CA ARG A 90 -18.16 3.98 16.08
C ARG A 90 -19.59 3.64 16.49
N VAL A 91 -20.52 4.58 16.39
CA VAL A 91 -21.94 4.37 16.75
C VAL A 91 -22.56 3.27 15.88
N PHE A 92 -22.20 3.20 14.60
CA PHE A 92 -22.58 2.08 13.74
C PHE A 92 -22.11 0.74 14.30
N TRP A 93 -20.85 0.63 14.74
CA TRP A 93 -20.32 -0.62 15.31
C TRP A 93 -20.88 -0.96 16.70
N GLU A 94 -21.30 0.04 17.47
CA GLU A 94 -21.99 -0.17 18.74
C GLU A 94 -23.44 -0.67 18.55
N ASN A 95 -24.07 -0.36 17.41
CA ASN A 95 -25.43 -0.81 17.11
C ASN A 95 -25.68 -1.12 15.62
N PRO A 96 -25.05 -2.18 15.06
CA PRO A 96 -25.11 -2.46 13.61
C PRO A 96 -26.52 -2.77 13.11
N THR A 97 -27.34 -3.39 13.96
CA THR A 97 -28.71 -3.79 13.61
C THR A 97 -29.71 -2.63 13.62
N ALA A 98 -29.43 -1.55 14.35
CA ALA A 98 -30.33 -0.39 14.39
C ALA A 98 -30.13 0.57 13.22
N HIS A 99 -29.04 0.43 12.47
CA HIS A 99 -28.69 1.36 11.40
C HIS A 99 -28.72 0.65 10.05
N GLN A 100 -29.73 0.97 9.24
CA GLN A 100 -29.88 0.44 7.87
C GLN A 100 -28.81 0.97 6.90
N TYR A 101 -28.05 1.99 7.30
CA TYR A 101 -27.06 2.66 6.45
C TYR A 101 -25.64 2.23 6.82
N LEU A 102 -24.99 1.53 5.89
CA LEU A 102 -23.60 1.14 6.03
C LEU A 102 -22.66 2.34 5.87
N PRO A 103 -21.60 2.45 6.69
CA PRO A 103 -20.60 3.52 6.56
C PRO A 103 -19.99 3.62 5.16
N SER A 104 -19.86 2.52 4.42
CA SER A 104 -19.34 2.51 3.06
C SER A 104 -20.17 3.29 2.03
N LEU A 105 -21.43 3.59 2.32
CA LEU A 105 -22.28 4.35 1.41
C LEU A 105 -21.88 5.82 1.36
N TYR A 106 -21.52 6.41 2.51
CA TYR A 106 -21.35 7.87 2.62
C TYR A 106 -20.13 8.29 3.43
N VAL A 107 -19.80 7.61 4.53
CA VAL A 107 -18.69 8.02 5.40
C VAL A 107 -17.35 7.71 4.77
N PHE A 108 -17.14 6.48 4.30
CA PHE A 108 -15.85 6.09 3.73
C PHE A 108 -15.51 6.81 2.42
N PRO A 109 -16.42 6.94 1.44
CA PRO A 109 -16.14 7.71 0.22
C PRO A 109 -15.79 9.18 0.51
N PHE A 110 -16.44 9.75 1.53
CA PHE A 110 -16.16 11.11 1.97
C PHE A 110 -14.76 11.24 2.59
N LEU A 111 -14.39 10.36 3.52
CA LEU A 111 -13.06 10.34 4.14
C LEU A 111 -11.95 10.08 3.11
N GLU A 112 -12.19 9.19 2.14
CA GLU A 112 -11.26 8.93 1.04
C GLU A 112 -11.07 10.17 0.15
N THR A 113 -12.17 10.83 -0.22
CA THR A 113 -12.12 12.08 -0.99
C THR A 113 -11.31 13.13 -0.25
N MET A 114 -11.55 13.29 1.05
CA MET A 114 -10.80 14.21 1.91
C MET A 114 -9.31 13.84 1.97
N TYR A 115 -8.98 12.55 2.16
CA TYR A 115 -7.59 12.09 2.22
C TYR A 115 -6.83 12.42 0.93
N ASN A 116 -7.42 12.11 -0.21
CA ASN A 116 -6.79 12.24 -1.53
C ASN A 116 -6.67 13.68 -2.03
N HIS A 117 -7.64 14.55 -1.71
CA HIS A 117 -7.73 15.90 -2.30
C HIS A 117 -7.35 17.04 -1.35
N SER A 118 -7.18 16.78 -0.05
CA SER A 118 -6.86 17.83 0.92
C SER A 118 -5.35 18.06 1.11
N SER A 119 -5.00 19.18 1.74
CA SER A 119 -3.62 19.45 2.16
C SER A 119 -3.16 18.49 3.27
N GLU A 120 -1.85 18.37 3.47
CA GLU A 120 -1.31 17.56 4.57
C GLU A 120 -1.74 18.09 5.95
N ALA A 121 -1.81 19.41 6.12
CA ALA A 121 -2.29 20.06 7.33
C ALA A 121 -3.74 19.64 7.65
N MET A 122 -4.61 19.64 6.63
CA MET A 122 -6.00 19.20 6.76
C MET A 122 -6.09 17.72 7.16
N ARG A 123 -5.31 16.84 6.52
CA ARG A 123 -5.26 15.42 6.88
C ARG A 123 -4.82 15.21 8.33
N LYS A 124 -3.82 15.94 8.79
CA LYS A 124 -3.34 15.89 10.18
C LYS A 124 -4.42 16.38 11.16
N ALA A 125 -5.12 17.46 10.82
CA ALA A 125 -6.20 17.97 11.65
C ALA A 125 -7.37 16.98 11.73
N ALA A 126 -7.77 16.38 10.61
CA ALA A 126 -8.76 15.31 10.58
C ALA A 126 -8.34 14.10 11.42
N ALA A 127 -7.08 13.67 11.32
CA ALA A 127 -6.54 12.60 12.17
C ALA A 127 -6.62 12.95 13.67
N THR A 128 -6.42 14.21 14.05
CA THR A 128 -6.65 14.66 15.44
C THR A 128 -8.10 14.55 15.84
N GLY A 129 -9.04 14.95 14.97
CA GLY A 129 -10.47 14.79 15.22
C GLY A 129 -10.89 13.32 15.38
N ILE A 130 -10.39 12.44 14.51
CA ILE A 130 -10.62 10.99 14.60
C ILE A 130 -10.11 10.47 15.96
N HIS A 131 -8.92 10.89 16.37
CA HIS A 131 -8.38 10.50 17.67
C HIS A 131 -9.20 11.02 18.85
N ASP A 132 -9.69 12.26 18.80
CA ASP A 132 -10.56 12.79 19.86
C ASP A 132 -11.84 11.95 20.03
N ALA A 133 -12.38 11.42 18.93
CA ALA A 133 -13.61 10.64 18.92
C ALA A 133 -13.46 9.18 19.34
N LEU A 134 -12.29 8.58 19.09
CA LEU A 134 -12.07 7.14 19.28
C LEU A 134 -11.14 6.81 20.45
N ASN A 135 -10.29 7.73 20.89
CA ASN A 135 -9.37 7.46 22.00
C ASN A 135 -10.15 7.14 23.29
N GLY A 136 -9.89 5.96 23.86
CA GLY A 136 -10.62 5.43 25.02
C GLY A 136 -11.99 4.81 24.70
N LYS A 137 -12.46 4.92 23.45
CA LYS A 137 -13.67 4.26 22.92
C LYS A 137 -13.40 3.75 21.49
N PRO A 138 -12.52 2.76 21.31
CA PRO A 138 -12.18 2.26 19.97
C PRO A 138 -13.38 1.57 19.31
N SER A 139 -13.46 1.63 17.98
CA SER A 139 -14.50 0.91 17.23
C SER A 139 -14.27 -0.60 17.31
N ALA A 140 -15.27 -1.33 17.81
CA ALA A 140 -15.22 -2.77 18.02
C ALA A 140 -15.44 -3.58 16.72
N VAL A 141 -14.44 -3.61 15.85
CA VAL A 141 -14.52 -4.26 14.53
C VAL A 141 -13.93 -5.68 14.51
N GLY A 142 -13.04 -5.99 15.45
CA GLY A 142 -12.24 -7.23 15.45
C GLY A 142 -13.05 -8.51 15.52
N LEU A 143 -14.23 -8.47 16.14
CA LEU A 143 -15.16 -9.59 16.25
C LEU A 143 -15.72 -10.03 14.88
N HIS A 144 -15.62 -9.17 13.86
CA HIS A 144 -16.18 -9.42 12.53
C HIS A 144 -15.14 -9.96 11.53
N PHE A 145 -13.90 -10.22 11.95
CA PHE A 145 -12.86 -10.79 11.08
C PHE A 145 -12.77 -12.31 11.13
N ALA A 146 -13.53 -12.96 12.03
CA ALA A 146 -13.53 -14.41 12.13
C ALA A 146 -14.26 -15.02 10.92
N GLY A 147 -13.59 -15.88 10.15
CA GLY A 147 -14.21 -16.66 9.08
C GLY A 147 -15.02 -17.86 9.58
N ASP A 148 -15.45 -17.87 10.85
CA ASP A 148 -16.31 -18.90 11.43
C ASP A 148 -17.79 -18.77 11.01
N GLY A 149 -18.10 -17.80 10.14
CA GLY A 149 -19.45 -17.53 9.64
C GLY A 149 -20.34 -16.80 10.65
N SER A 150 -19.78 -16.28 11.74
CA SER A 150 -20.53 -15.53 12.76
C SER A 150 -21.08 -14.20 12.26
N SER A 151 -20.43 -13.58 11.27
CA SER A 151 -20.84 -12.31 10.68
C SER A 151 -21.18 -12.46 9.19
N PRO A 152 -22.28 -11.85 8.70
CA PRO A 152 -22.55 -11.76 7.26
C PRO A 152 -21.38 -11.13 6.51
N ILE A 153 -21.13 -11.57 5.27
CA ILE A 153 -19.98 -11.09 4.47
C ILE A 153 -20.00 -9.57 4.29
N GLU A 154 -21.17 -8.96 4.18
CA GLU A 154 -21.32 -7.50 4.07
C GLU A 154 -20.77 -6.78 5.30
N ILE A 155 -21.01 -7.32 6.50
CA ILE A 155 -20.49 -6.78 7.75
C ILE A 155 -18.98 -6.99 7.86
N GLN A 156 -18.46 -8.12 7.38
CA GLN A 156 -17.01 -8.36 7.34
C GLN A 156 -16.31 -7.34 6.42
N ILE A 157 -16.89 -7.08 5.24
CA ILE A 157 -16.40 -6.08 4.29
C ILE A 157 -16.41 -4.68 4.92
N GLU A 158 -17.48 -4.28 5.62
CA GLU A 158 -17.51 -3.01 6.33
C GLU A 158 -16.46 -2.92 7.43
N ALA A 159 -16.21 -4.00 8.16
CA ALA A 159 -15.21 -4.04 9.23
C ALA A 159 -13.80 -3.86 8.65
N MET A 160 -13.47 -4.59 7.58
CA MET A 160 -12.19 -4.46 6.88
C MET A 160 -12.01 -3.06 6.29
N GLN A 161 -13.05 -2.51 5.66
CA GLN A 161 -13.04 -1.15 5.12
C GLN A 161 -12.87 -0.09 6.21
N THR A 162 -13.49 -0.29 7.38
CA THR A 162 -13.32 0.59 8.55
C THR A 162 -11.84 0.67 8.94
N CYS A 163 -11.17 -0.48 9.03
CA CYS A 163 -9.74 -0.55 9.32
C CYS A 163 -8.91 0.21 8.28
N ILE A 164 -9.14 -0.06 7.00
CA ILE A 164 -8.39 0.56 5.90
C ILE A 164 -8.60 2.09 5.88
N THR A 165 -9.84 2.54 5.94
CA THR A 165 -10.19 3.97 5.80
C THR A 165 -9.71 4.78 6.99
N LEU A 166 -9.96 4.32 8.23
CA LEU A 166 -9.46 5.02 9.41
C LEU A 166 -7.94 4.87 9.52
N GLY A 167 -7.38 3.70 9.20
CA GLY A 167 -5.95 3.42 9.18
C GLY A 167 -5.12 4.37 8.32
N ALA A 168 -5.68 4.83 7.19
CA ALA A 168 -5.01 5.82 6.33
C ALA A 168 -4.67 7.13 7.09
N PHE A 169 -5.45 7.50 8.10
CA PHE A 169 -5.21 8.68 8.93
C PHE A 169 -4.36 8.40 10.18
N ALA A 170 -4.08 7.14 10.51
CA ALA A 170 -3.43 6.73 11.75
C ALA A 170 -1.90 6.95 11.76
N LYS A 171 -1.29 7.50 10.70
CA LYS A 171 0.17 7.67 10.60
C LYS A 171 0.74 8.39 11.84
N GLY A 172 1.62 7.69 12.57
CA GLY A 172 2.25 8.19 13.79
C GLY A 172 1.40 8.06 15.06
N ARG A 173 0.29 7.31 15.01
CA ARG A 173 -0.60 6.98 16.12
C ARG A 173 -0.71 5.47 16.26
N THR A 174 -1.12 4.99 17.43
CA THR A 174 -1.29 3.55 17.68
C THR A 174 -2.68 3.13 17.23
N ILE A 175 -2.78 2.09 16.38
CA ILE A 175 -4.08 1.64 15.85
C ILE A 175 -5.06 1.25 16.95
N LYS A 176 -4.57 0.69 18.06
CA LYS A 176 -5.39 0.27 19.21
C LYS A 176 -6.14 1.42 19.89
N ASP A 177 -5.68 2.66 19.72
CA ASP A 177 -6.39 3.82 20.24
C ASP A 177 -7.69 4.08 19.46
N TRP A 178 -7.81 3.57 18.23
CA TRP A 178 -8.90 3.85 17.32
C TRP A 178 -9.77 2.64 17.03
N LEU A 179 -9.17 1.46 16.98
CA LEU A 179 -9.80 0.23 16.50
C LEU A 179 -9.47 -0.92 17.45
N ASP A 180 -10.50 -1.63 17.89
CA ASP A 180 -10.34 -2.89 18.59
C ASP A 180 -10.30 -4.01 17.55
N VAL A 181 -9.08 -4.49 17.29
CA VAL A 181 -8.74 -5.48 16.25
C VAL A 181 -7.84 -6.57 16.85
N PRO A 182 -7.75 -7.76 16.21
CA PRO A 182 -6.83 -8.80 16.66
C PRO A 182 -5.39 -8.27 16.83
N PRO A 183 -4.65 -8.74 17.86
CA PRO A 183 -3.30 -8.26 18.13
C PRO A 183 -2.31 -8.43 16.97
N SER A 184 -2.45 -9.49 16.17
CA SER A 184 -1.64 -9.74 14.97
C SER A 184 -1.88 -8.67 13.92
N THR A 185 -3.14 -8.36 13.62
CA THR A 185 -3.57 -7.31 12.68
C THR A 185 -3.05 -5.94 13.10
N ALA A 186 -3.28 -5.54 14.36
CA ALA A 186 -2.77 -4.27 14.89
C ALA A 186 -1.24 -4.20 14.79
N ALA A 187 -0.53 -5.24 15.24
CA ALA A 187 0.93 -5.26 15.25
C ALA A 187 1.54 -5.24 13.84
N MET A 188 0.87 -5.84 12.86
CA MET A 188 1.30 -5.77 11.46
C MET A 188 1.11 -4.36 10.90
N ALA A 189 -0.09 -3.80 11.10
CA ALA A 189 -0.41 -2.48 10.58
C ALA A 189 0.41 -1.36 11.25
N ASP A 190 0.67 -1.42 12.56
CA ASP A 190 1.55 -0.47 13.25
C ASP A 190 3.01 -0.58 12.78
N ALA A 191 3.50 -1.78 12.45
CA ALA A 191 4.89 -2.01 12.07
C ALA A 191 5.18 -1.67 10.61
N SER A 192 4.30 -2.05 9.69
CA SER A 192 4.54 -1.92 8.24
C SER A 192 3.54 -1.02 7.51
N GLY A 193 2.46 -0.58 8.16
CA GLY A 193 1.37 0.13 7.50
C GLY A 193 0.45 -0.76 6.65
N ILE A 194 0.58 -2.09 6.76
CA ILE A 194 -0.17 -3.07 5.95
C ILE A 194 -1.18 -3.78 6.83
N TRP A 195 -2.44 -3.79 6.39
CA TRP A 195 -3.49 -4.53 7.07
C TRP A 195 -3.40 -6.02 6.78
N LEU A 196 -3.42 -6.85 7.83
CA LEU A 196 -3.46 -8.30 7.73
C LEU A 196 -4.80 -8.82 8.26
N PHE A 197 -5.60 -9.39 7.37
CA PHE A 197 -6.87 -10.02 7.70
C PHE A 197 -6.73 -11.53 7.48
N ASP A 198 -6.28 -12.23 8.53
CA ASP A 198 -5.98 -13.66 8.47
C ASP A 198 -6.93 -14.54 9.28
N GLY A 199 -7.94 -13.96 9.93
CA GLY A 199 -8.84 -14.69 10.82
C GLY A 199 -8.13 -15.42 11.98
N GLY A 200 -6.87 -15.06 12.28
CA GLY A 200 -6.03 -15.78 13.24
C GLY A 200 -5.45 -17.12 12.73
N ALA A 201 -5.51 -17.39 11.43
CA ALA A 201 -4.99 -18.63 10.85
C ALA A 201 -3.47 -18.68 10.74
N LEU A 202 -2.79 -17.54 10.69
CA LEU A 202 -1.33 -17.51 10.55
C LEU A 202 -0.64 -17.71 11.90
N GLY A 203 0.12 -18.80 12.00
CA GLY A 203 0.99 -19.05 13.16
C GLY A 203 2.14 -18.04 13.30
N GLU A 204 2.82 -18.04 14.45
CA GLU A 204 3.88 -17.08 14.77
C GLU A 204 5.02 -17.01 13.73
N ASP A 205 5.39 -18.15 13.14
CA ASP A 205 6.46 -18.21 12.13
C ASP A 205 6.06 -17.50 10.83
N HIS A 206 4.80 -17.64 10.40
CA HIS A 206 4.25 -16.88 9.26
C HIS A 206 4.29 -15.38 9.54
N LEU A 207 3.82 -14.97 10.73
CA LEU A 207 3.82 -13.56 11.13
C LEU A 207 5.25 -12.99 11.20
N ARG A 208 6.22 -13.77 11.67
CA ARG A 208 7.65 -13.38 11.69
C ARG A 208 8.20 -13.23 10.27
N CYS A 209 7.84 -14.15 9.37
CA CYS A 209 8.20 -14.07 7.96
C CYS A 209 7.65 -12.79 7.31
N LEU A 210 6.33 -12.54 7.40
CA LEU A 210 5.68 -11.34 6.86
C LEU A 210 6.32 -10.06 7.41
N LYS A 211 6.49 -9.96 8.73
CA LYS A 211 7.15 -8.81 9.35
C LYS A 211 8.56 -8.59 8.81
N SER A 212 9.34 -9.66 8.63
CA SER A 212 10.70 -9.52 8.09
C SER A 212 10.72 -9.01 6.64
N ILE A 213 9.78 -9.45 5.80
CA ILE A 213 9.63 -8.99 4.41
C ILE A 213 9.28 -7.51 4.37
N PHE A 214 8.19 -7.12 5.04
CA PHE A 214 7.67 -5.76 4.95
C PHE A 214 8.44 -4.73 5.79
N ASN A 215 9.26 -5.16 6.74
CA ASN A 215 10.25 -4.28 7.37
C ASN A 215 11.44 -3.99 6.45
N ALA A 216 11.81 -4.95 5.60
CA ALA A 216 12.96 -4.81 4.71
C ALA A 216 12.60 -4.11 3.38
N ILE A 217 11.36 -4.25 2.92
CA ILE A 217 10.84 -3.63 1.69
C ILE A 217 9.76 -2.60 2.08
N PRO A 218 10.07 -1.30 2.08
CA PRO A 218 9.13 -0.26 2.47
C PRO A 218 7.89 -0.20 1.57
N GLY A 219 6.77 0.26 2.14
CA GLY A 219 5.49 0.43 1.44
C GLY A 219 5.58 1.26 0.16
N GLU A 220 6.46 2.26 0.12
CA GLU A 220 6.69 3.10 -1.06
C GLU A 220 7.32 2.37 -2.25
N GLN A 221 7.85 1.16 -2.05
CA GLN A 221 8.42 0.35 -3.14
C GLN A 221 7.41 -0.60 -3.77
N HIS A 222 6.45 -1.11 -2.99
CA HIS A 222 5.53 -2.17 -3.44
C HIS A 222 4.05 -1.75 -3.46
N GLY A 223 3.68 -0.68 -2.75
CA GLY A 223 2.32 -0.10 -2.76
C GLY A 223 1.22 -1.00 -2.18
N ILE A 224 1.56 -2.05 -1.44
CA ILE A 224 0.60 -2.97 -0.81
C ILE A 224 0.05 -2.30 0.44
N ALA A 225 -1.27 -2.29 0.58
CA ALA A 225 -1.99 -1.73 1.71
C ALA A 225 -2.70 -2.81 2.57
N ALA A 226 -3.05 -3.96 1.99
CA ALA A 226 -3.73 -5.03 2.71
C ALA A 226 -3.39 -6.43 2.18
N MET A 227 -3.51 -7.42 3.05
CA MET A 227 -3.32 -8.84 2.77
C MET A 227 -4.46 -9.64 3.40
N PHE A 228 -4.95 -10.65 2.68
CA PHE A 228 -6.07 -11.48 3.10
C PHE A 228 -5.67 -12.94 3.08
N VAL A 229 -6.20 -13.74 4.00
CA VAL A 229 -6.14 -15.21 3.92
C VAL A 229 -7.54 -15.71 3.61
N PRO A 230 -7.86 -16.00 2.33
CA PRO A 230 -9.24 -16.32 1.93
C PRO A 230 -9.78 -17.56 2.63
N ASP A 231 -8.96 -18.60 2.79
CA ASP A 231 -9.33 -19.83 3.48
C ASP A 231 -9.78 -19.60 4.93
N ALA A 232 -9.30 -18.52 5.56
CA ALA A 232 -9.57 -18.20 6.95
C ALA A 232 -10.64 -17.13 7.16
N THR A 233 -10.93 -16.33 6.13
CA THR A 233 -11.83 -15.17 6.22
C THR A 233 -13.04 -15.28 5.30
N SER A 234 -13.08 -16.25 4.38
CA SER A 234 -14.06 -16.31 3.29
C SER A 234 -14.12 -15.04 2.42
N PHE A 235 -13.07 -14.22 2.47
CA PHE A 235 -12.92 -12.98 1.71
C PHE A 235 -11.72 -13.10 0.77
N SER A 236 -11.89 -12.64 -0.47
CA SER A 236 -10.82 -12.56 -1.47
C SER A 236 -10.77 -11.15 -2.03
N ALA A 237 -9.56 -10.59 -2.12
CA ALA A 237 -9.31 -9.30 -2.74
C ALA A 237 -9.68 -9.28 -4.23
N GLU A 238 -9.69 -10.45 -4.90
CA GLU A 238 -10.05 -10.56 -6.32
C GLU A 238 -11.55 -10.47 -6.55
N THR A 239 -12.37 -11.03 -5.65
CA THR A 239 -13.83 -11.09 -5.82
C THR A 239 -14.58 -9.98 -5.10
N ASN A 240 -14.01 -9.43 -4.02
CA ASN A 240 -14.65 -8.43 -3.17
C ASN A 240 -13.75 -7.19 -3.01
N PRO A 241 -13.68 -6.30 -4.02
CA PRO A 241 -12.74 -5.18 -3.97
C PRO A 241 -13.10 -4.18 -2.85
N LEU A 242 -12.11 -3.88 -2.01
CA LEU A 242 -12.18 -2.79 -1.03
C LEU A 242 -11.64 -1.49 -1.63
N ARG A 243 -12.07 -0.34 -1.09
CA ARG A 243 -11.50 0.96 -1.41
C ARG A 243 -10.18 1.09 -0.66
N LEU A 244 -9.08 0.95 -1.40
CA LEU A 244 -7.73 0.87 -0.85
C LEU A 244 -6.88 2.04 -1.37
N PRO A 245 -6.00 2.61 -0.53
CA PRO A 245 -4.99 3.59 -0.98
C PRO A 245 -3.84 2.93 -1.78
N GLY A 246 -3.90 1.62 -2.01
CA GLY A 246 -2.87 0.81 -2.64
C GLY A 246 -3.40 -0.55 -3.10
N PHE A 247 -2.52 -1.54 -3.19
CA PHE A 247 -2.86 -2.89 -3.63
C PHE A 247 -3.25 -3.80 -2.47
N ALA A 248 -4.12 -4.76 -2.78
CA ALA A 248 -4.45 -5.89 -1.94
C ALA A 248 -4.16 -7.18 -2.68
N PHE A 249 -3.86 -8.24 -1.94
CA PHE A 249 -3.73 -9.57 -2.49
C PHE A 249 -4.09 -10.64 -1.45
N ASP A 250 -4.33 -11.82 -1.98
CA ASP A 250 -4.64 -13.01 -1.21
C ASP A 250 -3.37 -13.84 -0.97
N ILE A 251 -3.24 -14.35 0.25
CA ILE A 251 -2.12 -15.19 0.67
C ILE A 251 -2.67 -16.59 0.96
N PRO A 252 -2.23 -17.61 0.22
CA PRO A 252 -2.57 -18.99 0.53
C PRO A 252 -1.91 -19.45 1.83
N LEU A 253 -2.60 -20.30 2.58
CA LEU A 253 -2.11 -20.84 3.84
C LEU A 253 -1.22 -22.08 3.60
N PHE A 254 0.06 -21.86 3.34
CA PHE A 254 1.06 -22.94 3.24
C PHE A 254 1.80 -23.15 4.56
N PRO A 255 2.04 -24.40 4.99
CA PRO A 255 2.94 -24.69 6.12
C PRO A 255 4.35 -24.13 5.89
N MET A 256 4.97 -23.59 6.95
CA MET A 256 6.33 -23.02 6.88
C MET A 256 7.44 -24.05 6.62
N ASP A 257 7.18 -25.33 6.85
CA ASP A 257 8.09 -26.44 6.57
C ASP A 257 7.97 -27.00 5.14
N MET A 258 6.97 -26.56 4.39
CA MET A 258 6.89 -26.82 2.95
C MET A 258 7.91 -25.94 2.23
N LEU A 259 8.95 -26.56 1.69
CA LEU A 259 10.03 -25.86 1.00
C LEU A 259 9.86 -25.95 -0.52
N ARG A 260 10.04 -24.83 -1.22
CA ARG A 260 10.20 -24.81 -2.67
C ARG A 260 11.66 -25.03 -3.04
N ASP A 261 11.89 -25.99 -3.91
CA ASP A 261 13.20 -26.19 -4.53
C ASP A 261 13.45 -25.08 -5.57
N LEU A 262 14.58 -24.40 -5.42
CA LEU A 262 15.05 -23.32 -6.30
C LEU A 262 16.31 -23.72 -7.08
N SER A 263 16.73 -24.98 -7.02
CA SER A 263 17.94 -25.47 -7.70
C SER A 263 17.90 -25.31 -9.23
N GLU A 264 16.70 -25.25 -9.81
CA GLU A 264 16.49 -25.00 -11.25
C GLU A 264 16.39 -23.49 -11.59
N MET A 265 16.54 -22.60 -10.60
CA MET A 265 16.40 -21.16 -10.76
C MET A 265 17.63 -20.37 -10.29
N PRO A 266 18.39 -19.73 -11.20
CA PRO A 266 18.91 -20.19 -12.48
C PRO A 266 19.81 -21.43 -12.32
N PRO A 267 20.07 -22.22 -13.39
CA PRO A 267 20.70 -23.56 -13.30
C PRO A 267 22.12 -23.61 -12.70
N HIS A 268 22.76 -22.46 -12.53
CA HIS A 268 24.16 -22.33 -12.11
C HIS A 268 24.32 -21.61 -10.77
N LEU A 269 23.21 -21.27 -10.11
CA LEU A 269 23.20 -20.62 -8.81
C LEU A 269 22.71 -21.62 -7.76
N ASP A 270 23.56 -21.90 -6.77
CA ASP A 270 23.18 -22.71 -5.62
C ASP A 270 22.32 -21.84 -4.68
N ILE A 271 21.02 -21.83 -4.93
CA ILE A 271 20.03 -21.15 -4.11
C ILE A 271 19.43 -22.18 -3.15
N PRO A 272 19.58 -22.01 -1.83
CA PRO A 272 18.98 -22.94 -0.89
C PRO A 272 17.45 -22.90 -0.98
N PRO A 273 16.75 -24.02 -0.72
CA PRO A 273 15.30 -24.03 -0.65
C PRO A 273 14.77 -23.00 0.34
N VAL A 274 13.64 -22.39 -0.01
CA VAL A 274 12.94 -21.40 0.82
C VAL A 274 11.52 -21.89 1.11
N PRO A 275 10.90 -21.48 2.23
CA PRO A 275 9.51 -21.81 2.50
C PRO A 275 8.59 -21.33 1.37
N GLU A 276 7.69 -22.21 0.94
CA GLU A 276 6.67 -21.96 -0.09
C GLU A 276 5.86 -20.70 0.25
N PHE A 277 5.44 -20.58 1.52
CA PHE A 277 4.74 -19.40 2.02
C PHE A 277 5.52 -18.10 1.79
N ALA A 278 6.81 -18.08 2.15
CA ALA A 278 7.65 -16.90 1.98
C ALA A 278 7.76 -16.51 0.51
N LEU A 279 7.94 -17.51 -0.36
CA LEU A 279 8.13 -17.26 -1.78
C LEU A 279 6.87 -16.71 -2.46
N VAL A 280 5.69 -17.24 -2.13
CA VAL A 280 4.42 -16.72 -2.64
C VAL A 280 4.20 -15.27 -2.18
N VAL A 281 4.56 -14.93 -0.94
CA VAL A 281 4.50 -13.52 -0.48
C VAL A 281 5.46 -12.65 -1.30
N LEU A 282 6.68 -13.12 -1.58
CA LEU A 282 7.64 -12.37 -2.39
C LEU A 282 7.18 -12.19 -3.85
N GLU A 283 6.47 -13.17 -4.42
CA GLU A 283 5.84 -13.06 -5.74
C GLU A 283 4.80 -11.92 -5.75
N GLN A 284 3.97 -11.84 -4.71
CA GLN A 284 2.97 -10.76 -4.57
C GLN A 284 3.62 -9.39 -4.35
N VAL A 285 4.69 -9.33 -3.55
CA VAL A 285 5.49 -8.12 -3.39
C VAL A 285 6.07 -7.69 -4.73
N MET A 286 6.64 -8.62 -5.51
CA MET A 286 7.21 -8.31 -6.82
C MET A 286 6.17 -7.82 -7.81
N TYR A 287 4.95 -8.38 -7.77
CA TYR A 287 3.83 -7.87 -8.55
C TYR A 287 3.50 -6.41 -8.18
N GLY A 288 3.43 -6.09 -6.89
CA GLY A 288 3.24 -4.72 -6.40
C GLY A 288 4.34 -3.76 -6.87
N VAL A 289 5.60 -4.17 -6.74
CA VAL A 289 6.78 -3.40 -7.20
C VAL A 289 6.71 -3.10 -8.69
N GLN A 290 6.41 -4.09 -9.52
CA GLN A 290 6.26 -3.89 -10.97
C GLN A 290 5.16 -2.91 -11.30
N ARG A 291 3.97 -3.08 -10.70
CA ARG A 291 2.82 -2.23 -10.98
C ARG A 291 3.09 -0.78 -10.60
N LEU A 292 3.73 -0.56 -9.44
CA LEU A 292 4.14 0.77 -9.00
C LEU A 292 5.20 1.37 -9.93
N ALA A 293 6.21 0.59 -10.30
CA ALA A 293 7.26 1.05 -11.20
C ALA A 293 6.73 1.34 -12.61
N GLN A 294 5.72 0.62 -13.10
CA GLN A 294 5.11 0.88 -14.40
C GLN A 294 4.42 2.26 -14.43
N GLN A 295 3.80 2.65 -13.31
CA GLN A 295 3.15 3.95 -13.17
C GLN A 295 4.17 5.10 -13.12
N TYR A 296 5.25 4.96 -12.36
CA TYR A 296 6.19 6.07 -12.10
C TYR A 296 7.43 6.06 -13.00
N ARG A 297 7.78 4.92 -13.60
CA ARG A 297 9.00 4.71 -14.40
C ARG A 297 8.74 3.92 -15.68
N PRO A 298 7.81 4.36 -16.54
CA PRO A 298 7.43 3.62 -17.75
C PRO A 298 8.59 3.36 -18.72
N LEU A 299 9.63 4.23 -18.72
CA LEU A 299 10.82 4.07 -19.56
C LEU A 299 11.59 2.76 -19.28
N LEU A 300 11.58 2.25 -18.05
CA LEU A 300 12.24 0.98 -17.71
C LEU A 300 11.59 -0.19 -18.46
N PHE A 301 10.25 -0.21 -18.50
CA PHE A 301 9.46 -1.23 -19.18
C PHE A 301 9.63 -1.15 -20.69
N GLN A 302 9.63 0.07 -21.24
CA GLN A 302 9.88 0.28 -22.66
C GLN A 302 11.27 -0.25 -23.08
N ARG A 303 12.32 0.05 -22.29
CA ARG A 303 13.69 -0.45 -22.56
C ARG A 303 13.78 -1.96 -22.47
N ARG A 304 13.19 -2.56 -21.42
CA ARG A 304 13.09 -4.01 -21.28
C ARG A 304 12.44 -4.63 -22.53
N ASP A 305 11.29 -4.11 -22.94
CA ASP A 305 10.56 -4.66 -24.09
C ASP A 305 11.36 -4.51 -25.39
N ALA A 306 12.08 -3.40 -25.57
CA ALA A 306 12.97 -3.21 -26.70
C ALA A 306 14.13 -4.21 -26.72
N LEU A 307 14.77 -4.43 -25.56
CA LEU A 307 15.83 -5.44 -25.40
C LEU A 307 15.31 -6.85 -25.70
N LEU A 308 14.19 -7.25 -25.11
CA LEU A 308 13.63 -8.59 -25.30
C LEU A 308 13.20 -8.84 -26.74
N ARG A 309 12.68 -7.82 -27.44
CA ARG A 309 12.40 -7.93 -28.89
C ARG A 309 13.65 -8.20 -29.71
N GLN A 310 14.80 -7.62 -29.35
CA GLN A 310 16.06 -7.90 -30.05
C GLN A 310 16.57 -9.31 -29.74
N ILE A 311 16.52 -9.71 -28.46
CA ILE A 311 16.97 -11.02 -28.01
C ILE A 311 16.14 -12.15 -28.65
N ALA A 312 14.83 -11.94 -28.83
CA ALA A 312 13.94 -12.91 -29.48
C ALA A 312 14.31 -13.22 -30.93
N LEU A 313 15.14 -12.38 -31.58
CA LEU A 313 15.63 -12.61 -32.95
C LEU A 313 16.88 -13.50 -32.99
N LEU A 314 17.51 -13.76 -31.84
CA LEU A 314 18.73 -14.56 -31.76
C LEU A 314 18.40 -16.07 -31.75
N PRO A 315 19.20 -16.92 -32.41
CA PRO A 315 19.02 -18.37 -32.38
C PRO A 315 19.12 -18.99 -30.98
N THR A 316 19.94 -18.38 -30.12
CA THR A 316 20.17 -18.74 -28.71
C THR A 316 20.12 -17.47 -27.89
N SER A 317 19.32 -17.45 -26.82
CA SER A 317 19.18 -16.25 -26.00
C SER A 317 20.30 -16.20 -24.96
N PRO A 318 21.00 -15.06 -24.80
CA PRO A 318 21.92 -14.88 -23.68
C PRO A 318 21.22 -15.00 -22.31
N LEU A 319 19.89 -14.85 -22.28
CA LEU A 319 19.08 -14.93 -21.06
C LEU A 319 18.70 -16.35 -20.65
N ASP A 320 18.94 -17.35 -21.51
CA ASP A 320 18.73 -18.77 -21.17
C ASP A 320 19.64 -19.20 -20.00
N THR A 321 20.65 -18.40 -19.68
CA THR A 321 21.53 -18.56 -18.50
C THR A 321 20.89 -18.11 -17.18
N LEU A 322 19.88 -17.24 -17.24
CA LEU A 322 19.21 -16.67 -16.07
C LEU A 322 17.81 -17.20 -15.85
N ALA A 323 17.11 -17.66 -16.89
CA ALA A 323 15.72 -18.11 -16.77
C ALA A 323 15.42 -19.26 -17.73
N PRO A 324 14.42 -20.11 -17.42
CA PRO A 324 13.97 -21.15 -18.32
C PRO A 324 13.51 -20.59 -19.68
N PRO A 325 13.66 -21.34 -20.78
CA PRO A 325 13.28 -20.89 -22.12
C PRO A 325 11.82 -20.42 -22.22
N GLU A 326 10.91 -21.03 -21.47
CA GLU A 326 9.49 -20.68 -21.42
C GLU A 326 9.27 -19.28 -20.84
N ILE A 327 10.08 -18.89 -19.84
CA ILE A 327 10.03 -17.55 -19.23
C ILE A 327 10.70 -16.53 -20.14
N VAL A 328 11.86 -16.87 -20.74
CA VAL A 328 12.60 -15.99 -21.64
C VAL A 328 11.79 -15.65 -22.90
N ARG A 329 11.08 -16.64 -23.46
CA ARG A 329 10.27 -16.49 -24.68
C ARG A 329 8.81 -16.11 -24.40
N GLY A 330 8.44 -16.05 -23.13
CA GLY A 330 7.11 -15.65 -22.68
C GLY A 330 6.91 -14.13 -22.71
N PRO A 331 5.83 -13.64 -22.08
CA PRO A 331 5.59 -12.21 -21.92
C PRO A 331 6.72 -11.51 -21.15
N PRO A 332 7.14 -10.28 -21.53
CA PRO A 332 8.18 -9.51 -20.82
C PRO A 332 7.98 -9.34 -19.31
N ASP A 333 6.72 -9.21 -18.88
CA ASP A 333 6.36 -9.09 -17.46
C ASP A 333 6.65 -10.38 -16.68
N ALA A 334 6.51 -11.56 -17.32
CA ALA A 334 6.80 -12.84 -16.68
C ALA A 334 8.29 -12.98 -16.36
N LEU A 335 9.17 -12.58 -17.28
CA LEU A 335 10.63 -12.55 -17.03
C LEU A 335 10.99 -11.56 -15.91
N THR A 336 10.35 -10.39 -15.89
CA THR A 336 10.57 -9.38 -14.86
C THR A 336 10.14 -9.88 -13.48
N ALA A 337 9.00 -10.56 -13.40
CA ALA A 337 8.51 -11.18 -12.17
C ALA A 337 9.46 -12.27 -11.70
N TYR A 338 9.86 -13.16 -12.60
CA TYR A 338 10.77 -14.25 -12.30
C TYR A 338 12.12 -13.74 -11.76
N LEU A 339 12.80 -12.86 -12.50
CA LEU A 339 14.09 -12.31 -12.07
C LEU A 339 13.95 -11.43 -10.82
N GLY A 340 12.82 -10.75 -10.66
CA GLY A 340 12.50 -9.96 -9.49
C GLY A 340 12.35 -10.81 -8.22
N VAL A 341 11.68 -11.97 -8.32
CA VAL A 341 11.60 -12.93 -7.21
C VAL A 341 12.98 -13.48 -6.87
N LEU A 342 13.81 -13.82 -7.87
CA LEU A 342 15.19 -14.24 -7.62
C LEU A 342 16.05 -13.15 -6.97
N TRP A 343 15.83 -11.89 -7.35
CA TRP A 343 16.45 -10.75 -6.69
C TRP A 343 16.05 -10.67 -5.21
N LEU A 344 14.77 -10.87 -4.89
CA LEU A 344 14.27 -10.91 -3.51
C LEU A 344 14.83 -12.11 -2.72
N VAL A 345 15.03 -13.26 -3.37
CA VAL A 345 15.61 -14.45 -2.73
C VAL A 345 17.10 -14.27 -2.44
N ASN A 346 17.90 -13.86 -3.43
CA ASN A 346 19.34 -13.65 -3.27
C ASN A 346 19.93 -12.73 -4.35
N ALA A 347 19.73 -11.42 -4.19
CA ALA A 347 20.22 -10.42 -5.15
C ALA A 347 21.74 -10.46 -5.34
N GLN A 348 22.51 -10.67 -4.26
CA GLN A 348 23.96 -10.66 -4.33
C GLN A 348 24.47 -11.78 -5.24
N ALA A 349 24.06 -13.03 -4.98
CA ALA A 349 24.51 -14.16 -5.78
C ALA A 349 24.07 -14.02 -7.25
N LEU A 350 22.84 -13.53 -7.48
CA LEU A 350 22.31 -13.30 -8.81
C LEU A 350 23.15 -12.27 -9.60
N VAL A 351 23.52 -11.14 -8.98
CA VAL A 351 24.36 -10.13 -9.62
C VAL A 351 25.78 -10.63 -9.83
N GLU A 352 26.40 -11.30 -8.85
CA GLU A 352 27.74 -11.86 -8.97
C GLU A 352 27.83 -12.87 -10.13
N SER A 353 26.79 -13.69 -10.32
CA SER A 353 26.69 -14.60 -11.46
C SER A 353 26.59 -13.86 -12.80
N ALA A 354 25.75 -12.82 -12.90
CA ALA A 354 25.64 -12.03 -14.12
C ALA A 354 26.93 -11.25 -14.45
N VAL A 355 27.65 -10.76 -13.43
CA VAL A 355 28.99 -10.17 -13.60
C VAL A 355 29.97 -11.20 -14.13
N TYR A 356 29.97 -12.42 -13.60
CA TYR A 356 30.82 -13.50 -14.10
C TYR A 356 30.53 -13.81 -15.57
N LEU A 357 29.25 -13.90 -15.96
CA LEU A 357 28.86 -14.11 -17.36
C LEU A 357 29.35 -12.98 -18.28
N MET A 358 29.27 -11.75 -17.82
CA MET A 358 29.78 -10.58 -18.53
C MET A 358 31.30 -10.64 -18.71
N GLU A 359 32.05 -10.90 -17.65
CA GLU A 359 33.52 -10.91 -17.70
C GLU A 359 34.06 -12.11 -18.51
N ALA A 360 33.51 -13.31 -18.28
CA ALA A 360 34.01 -14.54 -18.88
C ALA A 360 33.55 -14.74 -20.33
N TYR A 361 32.31 -14.34 -20.65
CA TYR A 361 31.68 -14.64 -21.94
C TYR A 361 31.21 -13.41 -22.71
N GLN A 362 31.50 -12.19 -22.21
CA GLN A 362 31.09 -10.92 -22.86
C GLN A 362 29.58 -10.81 -23.10
N THR A 363 28.79 -11.52 -22.28
CA THR A 363 27.33 -11.56 -22.37
C THR A 363 26.73 -10.47 -21.49
N ARG A 364 26.18 -9.42 -22.11
CA ARG A 364 25.88 -8.12 -21.47
C ARG A 364 24.45 -8.02 -20.95
N GLU A 365 23.54 -8.68 -21.64
CA GLU A 365 22.10 -8.59 -21.48
C GLU A 365 21.62 -9.09 -20.10
N PRO A 366 22.14 -10.21 -19.54
CA PRO A 366 21.83 -10.65 -18.18
C PRO A 366 22.07 -9.56 -17.14
N LEU A 367 23.28 -8.98 -17.12
CA LEU A 367 23.64 -7.95 -16.16
C LEU A 367 22.80 -6.68 -16.36
N TYR A 368 22.58 -6.28 -17.61
CA TYR A 368 21.78 -5.09 -17.91
C TYR A 368 20.31 -5.24 -17.43
N LEU A 369 19.70 -6.42 -17.58
CA LEU A 369 18.37 -6.70 -17.03
C LEU A 369 18.34 -6.62 -15.50
N LEU A 370 19.33 -7.18 -14.81
CA LEU A 370 19.42 -7.08 -13.36
C LEU A 370 19.65 -5.64 -12.88
N LEU A 371 20.38 -4.83 -13.64
CA LEU A 371 20.54 -3.40 -13.34
C LEU A 371 19.22 -2.62 -13.55
N MET A 372 18.38 -3.02 -14.51
CA MET A 372 17.02 -2.46 -14.62
C MET A 372 16.13 -2.84 -13.43
N LEU A 373 16.25 -4.07 -12.90
CA LEU A 373 15.59 -4.47 -11.65
C LEU A 373 16.10 -3.66 -10.46
N ALA A 374 17.42 -3.52 -10.35
CA ALA A 374 18.04 -2.69 -9.32
C ALA A 374 17.55 -1.24 -9.38
N ASP A 375 17.34 -0.73 -10.61
CA ASP A 375 16.78 0.59 -10.85
C ASP A 375 15.31 0.68 -10.40
N MET A 376 14.51 -0.35 -10.69
CA MET A 376 13.13 -0.43 -10.22
C MET A 376 13.06 -0.37 -8.68
N PHE A 377 13.88 -1.14 -7.96
CA PHE A 377 13.94 -1.12 -6.49
C PHE A 377 14.57 0.15 -5.89
N SER A 378 15.36 0.92 -6.67
CA SER A 378 15.92 2.18 -6.18
C SER A 378 14.95 3.36 -6.26
N GLY A 379 13.83 3.21 -6.99
CA GLY A 379 12.89 4.30 -7.22
C GLY A 379 13.50 5.50 -7.95
N GLY A 380 14.64 5.32 -8.64
CA GLY A 380 15.37 6.42 -9.29
C GLY A 380 16.50 7.01 -8.43
N GLY A 381 16.73 6.51 -7.21
CA GLY A 381 17.82 6.94 -6.35
C GLY A 381 19.19 6.36 -6.72
N GLU A 382 20.24 6.80 -6.01
CA GLU A 382 21.62 6.33 -6.19
C GLU A 382 21.95 5.06 -5.39
N ALA A 383 20.94 4.42 -4.79
CA ALA A 383 21.11 3.20 -4.02
C ALA A 383 19.91 2.28 -4.20
N THR A 384 20.16 0.98 -4.15
CA THR A 384 19.15 -0.09 -4.12
C THR A 384 19.39 -0.98 -2.91
N THR A 385 18.57 -2.01 -2.74
CA THR A 385 18.74 -3.00 -1.68
C THR A 385 19.06 -4.36 -2.28
N LEU A 386 20.13 -4.98 -1.77
CA LEU A 386 20.44 -6.38 -2.00
C LEU A 386 19.68 -7.21 -0.98
N TYR A 387 18.71 -7.98 -1.44
CA TYR A 387 17.85 -8.79 -0.59
C TYR A 387 18.37 -10.23 -0.45
N ARG A 388 18.03 -10.84 0.68
CA ARG A 388 18.31 -12.23 0.96
C ARG A 388 17.20 -12.85 1.81
N THR A 389 16.74 -14.03 1.37
CA THR A 389 15.82 -14.90 2.09
C THR A 389 16.57 -16.10 2.66
N ALA A 390 16.44 -16.34 3.96
CA ALA A 390 17.02 -17.51 4.63
C ALA A 390 16.08 -18.73 4.47
N PRO A 391 16.60 -19.97 4.61
CA PRO A 391 15.76 -21.19 4.59
C PRO A 391 14.68 -21.23 5.67
N SER A 392 14.80 -20.42 6.73
CA SER A 392 13.76 -20.25 7.76
C SER A 392 12.63 -19.29 7.33
N GLY A 393 12.66 -18.77 6.10
CA GLY A 393 11.74 -17.73 5.61
C GLY A 393 12.01 -16.32 6.15
N GLN A 394 13.10 -16.12 6.90
CA GLN A 394 13.48 -14.78 7.35
C GLN A 394 14.07 -13.99 6.18
N PHE A 395 13.57 -12.77 6.00
CA PHE A 395 13.94 -11.89 4.92
C PHE A 395 14.77 -10.70 5.44
N SER A 396 15.79 -10.31 4.69
CA SER A 396 16.68 -9.21 5.04
C SER A 396 17.12 -8.43 3.81
N GLY A 397 17.50 -7.17 4.00
CA GLY A 397 17.99 -6.30 2.93
C GLY A 397 19.20 -5.49 3.38
N THR A 398 20.21 -5.37 2.51
CA THR A 398 21.37 -4.50 2.72
C THR A 398 21.44 -3.46 1.61
N LYS A 399 21.48 -2.18 1.96
CA LYS A 399 21.60 -1.10 0.97
C LYS A 399 22.94 -1.18 0.25
N THR A 400 22.91 -0.96 -1.06
CA THR A 400 24.10 -0.86 -1.90
C THR A 400 24.01 0.32 -2.87
N ALA A 401 25.16 0.83 -3.27
CA ALA A 401 25.26 1.95 -4.20
C ALA A 401 25.01 1.50 -5.65
N LEU A 402 24.32 2.35 -6.40
CA LEU A 402 24.17 2.28 -7.84
C LEU A 402 24.99 3.37 -8.51
N ARG A 403 25.36 3.13 -9.76
CA ARG A 403 25.93 4.14 -10.65
C ARG A 403 24.98 4.37 -11.81
N ARG A 404 24.73 5.64 -12.14
CA ARG A 404 23.92 6.05 -13.28
C ARG A 404 24.77 6.66 -14.39
N ALA A 405 24.37 6.36 -15.62
CA ALA A 405 24.83 7.03 -16.83
C ALA A 405 23.65 7.82 -17.43
N PHE A 406 23.94 8.98 -18.02
CA PHE A 406 22.95 9.88 -18.59
C PHE A 406 23.02 9.80 -20.12
N LEU A 407 21.91 9.41 -20.75
CA LEU A 407 21.72 9.55 -22.20
C LEU A 407 21.35 10.99 -22.55
N SER A 408 20.59 11.63 -21.65
CA SER A 408 20.24 13.05 -21.68
C SER A 408 20.02 13.56 -20.24
N PRO A 409 19.84 14.87 -20.00
CA PRO A 409 19.60 15.40 -18.65
C PRO A 409 18.39 14.80 -17.93
N THR A 410 17.36 14.39 -18.68
CA THR A 410 16.12 13.80 -18.16
C THR A 410 16.05 12.29 -18.34
N ASP A 411 17.04 11.70 -19.01
CA ASP A 411 17.06 10.28 -19.33
C ASP A 411 18.36 9.62 -18.90
N ASN A 412 18.26 8.74 -17.91
CA ASN A 412 19.38 8.01 -17.34
C ASN A 412 19.05 6.52 -17.22
N TYR A 413 20.10 5.73 -17.02
CA TYR A 413 19.99 4.31 -16.74
C TYR A 413 21.07 3.90 -15.74
N VAL A 414 20.81 2.83 -15.00
CA VAL A 414 21.79 2.24 -14.08
C VAL A 414 22.79 1.44 -14.89
N ASN A 415 24.07 1.78 -14.75
CA ASN A 415 25.17 1.15 -15.49
C ASN A 415 26.22 0.50 -14.57
N GLY A 416 25.99 0.54 -13.26
CA GLY A 416 26.84 -0.12 -12.29
C GLY A 416 26.18 -0.31 -10.93
N ILE A 417 26.74 -1.23 -10.16
CA ILE A 417 26.27 -1.63 -8.84
C ILE A 417 27.46 -2.05 -7.97
N ALA A 418 27.43 -1.67 -6.69
CA ALA A 418 28.40 -2.17 -5.72
C ALA A 418 27.96 -3.54 -5.18
N VAL A 419 28.81 -4.55 -5.31
CA VAL A 419 28.59 -5.89 -4.75
C VAL A 419 29.92 -6.59 -4.52
N GLY A 420 29.99 -7.45 -3.48
CA GLY A 420 31.23 -8.16 -3.14
C GLY A 420 32.40 -7.23 -2.75
N GLY A 421 32.11 -6.04 -2.22
CA GLY A 421 33.13 -5.04 -1.86
C GLY A 421 33.73 -4.26 -3.04
N ARG A 422 33.19 -4.40 -4.25
CA ARG A 422 33.65 -3.70 -5.46
C ARG A 422 32.49 -3.02 -6.18
N LEU A 423 32.76 -1.87 -6.82
CA LEU A 423 31.85 -1.27 -7.79
C LEU A 423 32.09 -1.89 -9.18
N TRP A 424 31.07 -2.56 -9.70
CA TRP A 424 31.05 -3.08 -11.06
C TRP A 424 30.35 -2.06 -11.96
N GLN A 425 30.98 -1.71 -13.08
CA GLN A 425 30.48 -0.67 -13.97
C GLN A 425 30.79 -1.03 -15.41
N TYR A 426 29.81 -0.83 -16.29
CA TYR A 426 29.93 -1.14 -17.70
C TYR A 426 29.25 -0.05 -18.53
N ASN A 427 29.63 0.04 -19.80
CA ASN A 427 28.91 0.88 -20.76
C ASN A 427 27.75 0.06 -21.33
N PHE A 428 26.52 0.57 -21.27
CA PHE A 428 25.34 -0.02 -21.91
C PHE A 428 24.59 1.00 -22.78
N ASP A 429 25.26 2.04 -23.28
CA ASP A 429 24.64 3.13 -24.05
C ASP A 429 23.88 2.61 -25.28
N ASP A 430 24.41 1.58 -25.95
CA ASP A 430 23.76 0.91 -27.08
C ASP A 430 22.46 0.20 -26.68
N LEU A 431 22.46 -0.53 -25.56
CA LEU A 431 21.25 -1.20 -25.03
C LEU A 431 20.24 -0.21 -24.42
N ALA A 432 20.72 0.91 -23.88
CA ALA A 432 19.88 1.93 -23.29
C ALA A 432 19.19 2.84 -24.33
N ARG A 433 19.75 2.92 -25.55
CA ARG A 433 19.23 3.65 -26.72
C ARG A 433 18.35 2.80 -27.65
N LEU A 434 17.86 1.65 -27.20
CA LEU A 434 16.97 0.79 -28.00
C LEU A 434 15.54 1.36 -28.18
N LEU A 435 15.24 2.49 -27.55
CA LEU A 435 14.04 3.30 -27.74
C LEU A 435 14.30 4.37 -28.79
#